data_AF-A0A849AKA2-F1
#
_entry.id   AF-A0A849AKA2-F1
#
_cell.length_a   1.000
_cell.length_b   1.000
_cell.length_c   1.000
_cell.angle_alpha   90.00
_cell.angle_beta   90.00
_cell.angle_gamma   90.00
#
_symmetry.space_group_name_H-M   'P 1'
#
loop_
_entity.id
_entity.type
_entity.pdbx_description
1 polymer ?
#
loop_
_entity_poly.entity_id
_entity_poly.type
_entity_poly.pdbx_seq_one_letter_code
_entity_poly.pdbx_strand_id
1 'polypeptide(L)' 'MTPDQLARAHAIHPLGDDVVPIPGSRQPQRTIENARAADMVLDRAQLDRMDRLAPPERWAGDRRSFAVPVTART' A
#
# COMPACT_ATOMS: atom_id res chain seq x y z
N MET A 1 8.56 -1.10 -15.19
CA MET A 1 8.05 -1.49 -13.88
C MET A 1 9.22 -1.74 -12.96
N THR A 2 9.35 -0.96 -11.89
CA THR A 2 10.28 -1.23 -10.78
C THR A 2 9.61 -2.10 -9.70
N PRO A 3 10.36 -2.71 -8.77
CA PRO A 3 9.76 -3.39 -7.61
C PRO A 3 8.89 -2.44 -6.76
N ASP A 4 9.33 -1.20 -6.58
CA ASP A 4 8.58 -0.10 -5.94
C ASP A 4 7.22 0.15 -6.60
N GLN A 5 7.10 -0.03 -7.92
CA GLN A 5 5.84 0.14 -8.65
C GLN A 5 4.95 -1.10 -8.56
N LEU A 6 5.51 -2.29 -8.74
CA LEU A 6 4.77 -3.56 -8.65
C LEU A 6 4.09 -3.72 -7.29
N ALA A 7 4.82 -3.45 -6.20
CA ALA A 7 4.28 -3.52 -4.84
C ALA A 7 3.16 -2.50 -4.58
N ARG A 8 3.24 -1.31 -5.19
CA ARG A 8 2.18 -0.29 -5.09
C ARG A 8 0.94 -0.69 -5.89
N ALA A 9 1.10 -1.10 -7.15
CA ALA A 9 -0.01 -1.52 -8.01
C ALA A 9 -0.84 -2.65 -7.36
N HIS A 10 -0.15 -3.64 -6.77
CA HIS A 10 -0.79 -4.70 -5.99
C HIS A 10 -1.51 -4.19 -4.73
N ALA A 11 -0.89 -3.30 -3.96
CA ALA A 11 -1.50 -2.74 -2.76
C ALA A 11 -2.68 -1.77 -3.04
N ILE A 12 -2.76 -1.20 -4.25
CA ILE A 12 -3.84 -0.30 -4.69
C ILE A 12 -5.02 -1.10 -5.25
N HIS A 13 -4.75 -2.16 -6.04
CA HIS A 13 -5.77 -2.95 -6.73
C HIS A 13 -7.00 -3.38 -5.88
N PRO A 14 -6.86 -3.89 -4.63
CA PRO A 14 -8.02 -4.32 -3.84
C PRO A 14 -8.79 -3.18 -3.17
N LEU A 15 -8.39 -1.91 -3.34
CA LEU A 15 -9.00 -0.78 -2.62
C LEU A 15 -10.26 -0.23 -3.29
N GLY A 16 -10.44 -0.45 -4.60
CA GLY A 16 -11.56 0.10 -5.39
C GLY A 16 -11.23 1.43 -6.08
N ASP A 17 -11.99 1.74 -7.14
CA ASP A 17 -11.78 2.92 -8.00
C ASP A 17 -12.01 4.26 -7.27
N ASP A 18 -12.66 4.24 -6.11
CA ASP A 18 -12.93 5.40 -5.26
C ASP A 18 -11.79 5.72 -4.27
N VAL A 19 -10.76 4.86 -4.16
CA VAL A 19 -9.66 5.04 -3.19
C VAL A 19 -8.37 5.53 -3.85
N VAL A 20 -8.08 6.82 -3.67
CA VAL A 20 -6.84 7.44 -4.19
C VAL A 20 -5.66 7.26 -3.22
N PRO A 21 -4.57 6.56 -3.61
CA PRO A 21 -3.39 6.39 -2.76
C PRO A 21 -2.55 7.68 -2.69
N ILE A 22 -2.03 8.01 -1.51
CA ILE A 22 -1.19 9.22 -1.29
C ILE A 22 0.25 8.87 -0.84
N PRO A 23 1.05 8.17 -1.69
CA PRO A 23 2.39 7.68 -1.33
C PRO A 23 3.44 8.80 -1.33
N GLY A 24 3.72 9.37 -0.15
CA GLY A 24 4.75 10.39 0.03
C GLY A 24 6.18 9.93 -0.28
N SER A 25 7.01 10.86 -0.75
CA SER A 25 8.45 10.65 -1.00
C SER A 25 9.24 11.96 -0.81
N ARG A 26 10.52 11.85 -0.43
CA ARG A 26 11.49 12.97 -0.40
C ARG A 26 12.34 13.08 -1.67
N GLN A 27 12.21 12.13 -2.60
CA GLN A 27 12.99 12.06 -3.84
C GLN A 27 12.06 12.28 -5.05
N PRO A 28 12.25 13.32 -5.88
CA PRO A 28 11.35 13.64 -7.00
C PRO A 28 11.16 12.49 -8.01
N GLN A 29 12.23 11.76 -8.34
CA GLN A 29 12.15 10.58 -9.22
C GLN A 29 11.20 9.51 -8.66
N ARG A 30 11.26 9.26 -7.35
CA ARG A 30 10.36 8.31 -6.68
C ARG A 30 8.91 8.81 -6.65
N THR A 31 8.67 10.11 -6.53
CA THR A 31 7.30 10.67 -6.67
C THR A 31 6.72 10.38 -8.06
N ILE A 32 7.53 10.47 -9.12
CA ILE A 32 7.13 10.12 -10.49
C ILE A 32 6.90 8.61 -10.65
N GLU A 33 7.76 7.76 -10.05
CA GLU A 33 7.55 6.30 -10.04
C GLU A 33 6.26 5.92 -9.30
N ASN A 34 6.00 6.54 -8.15
CA ASN A 34 4.81 6.32 -7.33
C ASN A 34 3.53 6.65 -8.11
N ALA A 35 3.47 7.80 -8.77
CA ALA A 35 2.32 8.21 -9.58
C ALA A 35 2.03 7.19 -10.69
N ARG A 36 3.09 6.80 -11.44
CA ARG A 36 3.04 5.78 -12.50
C ARG A 36 2.65 4.37 -12.03
N ALA A 37 2.52 4.12 -10.73
CA ALA A 37 2.05 2.83 -10.21
C ALA A 37 0.52 2.75 -10.16
N ALA A 38 -0.20 3.89 -10.17
CA ALA A 38 -1.66 3.91 -10.29
C ALA A 38 -2.13 3.50 -11.70
N ASP A 39 -1.33 3.80 -12.73
CA ASP A 39 -1.60 3.44 -14.12
C ASP A 39 -1.33 1.94 -14.44
N MET A 40 -0.87 1.14 -13.47
CA MET A 40 -0.43 -0.24 -13.71
C MET A 40 -1.54 -1.26 -13.44
N VAL A 41 -2.09 -1.80 -14.53
CA VAL A 41 -2.95 -2.99 -14.49
C VAL A 41 -2.09 -4.25 -14.28
N LEU A 42 -2.37 -4.99 -13.21
CA LEU A 42 -1.83 -6.33 -12.98
C LEU A 42 -2.86 -7.39 -13.41
N ASP A 43 -2.41 -8.48 -14.00
CA ASP A 43 -3.30 -9.59 -14.36
C ASP A 43 -3.66 -10.46 -13.14
N ARG A 44 -4.72 -11.28 -13.26
CA ARG A 44 -5.22 -12.10 -12.14
C ARG A 44 -4.17 -13.08 -11.62
N ALA A 45 -3.35 -13.68 -12.49
CA ALA A 45 -2.31 -14.62 -12.07
C ALA A 45 -1.13 -13.92 -11.38
N GLN A 46 -0.83 -12.67 -11.76
CA GLN A 46 0.13 -11.82 -11.04
C GLN A 46 -0.39 -11.48 -9.63
N LEU A 47 -1.64 -11.02 -9.53
CA LEU A 47 -2.30 -10.70 -8.25
C LEU A 47 -2.34 -11.92 -7.33
N ASP A 48 -2.91 -13.04 -7.79
CA ASP A 48 -2.97 -14.28 -7.01
C ASP A 48 -1.56 -14.78 -6.60
N ARG A 49 -0.52 -14.50 -7.41
CA ARG A 49 0.88 -14.84 -7.05
C ARG A 49 1.43 -13.91 -5.96
N MET A 50 1.09 -12.63 -5.99
CA MET A 50 1.51 -11.67 -4.96
C MET A 50 0.78 -11.91 -3.63
N ASP A 51 -0.52 -12.21 -3.65
CA ASP A 51 -1.29 -12.57 -2.44
C ASP A 51 -0.68 -13.80 -1.71
N ARG A 52 -0.22 -14.80 -2.47
CA ARG A 52 0.47 -15.98 -1.91
C ARG A 52 1.86 -15.68 -1.34
N LEU A 53 2.52 -14.61 -1.78
CA LEU A 53 3.81 -14.14 -1.24
C LEU A 53 3.62 -13.18 -0.07
N ALA A 54 2.52 -12.42 -0.08
CA ALA A 54 2.19 -11.36 0.87
C ALA A 54 0.75 -11.48 1.43
N PRO A 55 0.41 -12.57 2.15
CA PRO A 55 -0.91 -12.74 2.76
C PRO A 55 -1.15 -11.71 3.89
N PRO A 56 -2.30 -11.02 3.93
CA PRO A 56 -2.52 -9.86 4.80
C PRO A 56 -2.48 -10.18 6.30
N GLU A 57 -2.80 -11.42 6.70
CA GLU A 57 -2.77 -11.89 8.09
C GLU A 57 -1.36 -11.84 8.71
N ARG A 58 -0.32 -11.84 7.87
CA ARG A 58 1.08 -11.89 8.28
C ARG A 58 1.66 -10.53 8.69
N TRP A 59 0.96 -9.41 8.44
CA TRP A 59 1.43 -8.05 8.75
C TRP A 59 0.42 -7.22 9.55
N ALA A 60 0.03 -7.70 10.73
CA ALA A 60 -0.70 -6.91 11.73
C ALA A 60 0.28 -6.26 12.74
N GLY A 61 0.30 -4.93 12.82
CA GLY A 61 0.99 -4.17 13.86
C GLY A 61 0.02 -3.59 14.90
N ASP A 62 0.51 -3.15 16.06
CA ASP A 62 -0.32 -2.40 17.01
C ASP A 62 -0.75 -1.07 16.37
N ARG A 63 -2.02 -0.71 16.56
CA ARG A 63 -2.66 0.52 16.05
C ARG A 63 -2.87 1.56 17.15
N ARG A 64 -2.46 1.29 18.39
CA ARG A 64 -2.40 2.29 19.47
C ARG A 64 -1.32 3.32 19.16
N SER A 65 -1.65 4.60 19.27
CA SER A 65 -0.66 5.67 19.21
C SER A 65 0.16 5.69 20.51
N PHE A 66 1.49 5.61 20.39
CA PHE A 66 2.42 5.82 21.50
C PHE A 66 2.53 7.31 21.90
N ALA A 67 2.03 8.23 21.06
CA ALA A 67 2.20 9.67 21.18
C ALA A 67 0.96 10.41 21.72
N VAL A 68 -0.15 9.70 21.99
CA VAL A 68 -1.41 10.28 22.49
C VAL A 68 -1.76 9.66 23.85
N PRO A 69 -1.87 10.45 24.93
CA PRO A 69 -2.35 9.96 26.22
C PRO A 69 -3.75 9.34 26.09
N VAL A 70 -3.90 8.10 26.54
CA VAL A 70 -5.19 7.38 26.49
C VAL A 70 -6.03 7.76 27.71
N THR A 71 -6.94 8.72 27.53
CA THR A 71 -7.88 9.12 28.59
C THR A 71 -8.95 8.06 28.81
N ALA A 72 -8.76 7.19 29.80
CA ALA A 72 -9.86 6.42 30.36
C ALA A 72 -10.87 7.37 31.02
N ARG A 73 -12.18 7.16 30.78
CA ARG A 73 -13.22 7.76 31.61
C ARG A 73 -13.56 6.78 32.74
N THR A 74 -13.49 7.27 33.96
CA THR A 74 -14.03 6.62 35.16
C THR A 74 -15.48 7.05 35.37
#